data_AF-A0A6J6DAS8-F1
#
_entry.id   AF-A0A6J6DAS8-F1
#
_cell.length_a   1.000
_cell.length_b   1.000
_cell.length_c   1.000
_cell.angle_alpha   90.00
_cell.angle_beta   90.00
_cell.angle_gamma   90.00
#
_symmetry.space_group_name_H-M   'P 1'
#
loop_
_entity.id
_entity.type
_entity.pdbx_description
1 polymer ?
#
loop_
_entity_poly.entity_id
_entity_poly.type
_entity_poly.pdbx_seq_one_letter_code
_entity_poly.pdbx_strand_id
1 'polypeptide(L)'
;MPNNADLTEYGRPLFAETAFDGVGFGLSVSVTLDPVKAKVPGSAGDYGWGGAASTNFTVDPKEELVYMIMTQLLPSSTWPLRPQLKQLVFQSLID
;
A
#
# COMPACT_ATOMS: atom_id res chain seq x y z
N MET A 1 -10.97 -9.58 1.30
CA MET A 1 -11.46 -10.83 0.68
C MET A 1 -12.44 -11.52 1.62
N PRO A 2 -13.31 -12.43 1.13
CA PRO A 2 -13.98 -13.40 2.01
C PRO A 2 -12.95 -14.06 2.94
N ASN A 3 -13.31 -14.29 4.20
CA ASN A 3 -12.47 -14.95 5.21
C ASN A 3 -11.10 -14.28 5.50
N ASN A 4 -10.94 -12.99 5.24
CA ASN A 4 -9.70 -12.24 5.51
C ASN A 4 -8.46 -12.76 4.76
N ALA A 5 -8.68 -13.40 3.61
CA ALA A 5 -7.61 -13.85 2.74
C ALA A 5 -6.85 -12.68 2.08
N ASP A 6 -5.59 -12.92 1.73
CA ASP A 6 -4.78 -11.97 0.96
C ASP A 6 -4.96 -12.12 -0.56
N LEU A 7 -4.35 -11.20 -1.30
CA LEU A 7 -4.42 -11.16 -2.76
C LEU A 7 -3.59 -12.27 -3.43
N THR A 8 -2.60 -12.86 -2.77
CA THR A 8 -1.85 -14.00 -3.35
C THR A 8 -2.61 -15.31 -3.23
N GLU A 9 -3.49 -15.46 -2.25
CA GLU A 9 -4.36 -16.64 -2.10
C GLU A 9 -5.43 -16.76 -3.20
N TYR A 10 -5.91 -15.64 -3.76
CA TYR A 10 -7.01 -15.63 -4.75
C TYR A 10 -6.62 -15.04 -6.13
N GLY A 11 -5.47 -14.38 -6.25
CA GLY A 11 -5.02 -13.69 -7.46
C GLY A 11 -3.98 -14.46 -8.29
N ARG A 12 -3.99 -14.28 -9.62
CA ARG A 12 -2.82 -14.63 -10.44
C ARG A 12 -1.68 -13.68 -10.08
N PRO A 13 -0.40 -14.12 -10.11
CA PRO A 13 0.72 -13.20 -9.89
C PRO A 13 0.71 -12.14 -11.00
N LEU A 14 0.27 -10.94 -10.63
CA LEU A 14 0.32 -9.75 -11.47
C LEU A 14 1.67 -9.07 -11.23
N PHE A 15 2.29 -8.54 -12.29
CA PHE A 15 3.44 -7.65 -12.15
C PHE A 15 2.97 -6.34 -11.52
N ALA A 16 2.97 -6.30 -10.19
CA ALA A 16 2.67 -5.11 -9.40
C ALA A 16 3.96 -4.56 -8.78
N GLU A 17 3.99 -3.24 -8.61
CA GLU A 17 5.09 -2.53 -7.95
C GLU A 17 5.22 -2.91 -6.45
N THR A 18 4.13 -3.37 -5.84
CA THR A 18 4.06 -3.82 -4.43
C THR A 18 3.70 -5.30 -4.39
N ALA A 19 4.35 -6.06 -3.50
CA ALA A 19 4.00 -7.46 -3.26
C ALA A 19 2.57 -7.57 -2.67
N PHE A 20 1.85 -8.62 -3.05
CA PHE A 20 0.46 -8.87 -2.63
C PHE A 20 0.35 -9.62 -1.29
N ASP A 21 1.46 -10.13 -0.77
CA ASP A 21 1.48 -10.86 0.51
C ASP A 21 1.06 -9.94 1.65
N GLY A 22 0.15 -10.40 2.51
CA GLY A 22 -0.35 -9.58 3.62
C GLY A 22 -1.20 -8.37 3.19
N VAL A 23 -1.60 -8.29 1.91
CA VAL A 23 -2.48 -7.23 1.38
C VAL A 23 -3.79 -7.84 0.90
N GLY A 24 -4.90 -7.30 1.41
CA GLY A 24 -6.25 -7.63 0.99
C GLY A 24 -6.85 -6.57 0.08
N PHE A 25 -8.09 -6.81 -0.35
CA PHE A 25 -8.90 -5.87 -1.11
C PHE A 25 -10.20 -5.58 -0.35
N GLY A 26 -10.48 -4.29 -0.15
CA GLY A 26 -11.69 -3.77 0.47
C GLY A 26 -12.67 -3.22 -0.57
N LEU A 27 -13.40 -2.16 -0.22
CA LEU A 27 -14.28 -1.47 -1.17
C LEU A 27 -13.45 -0.58 -2.10
N SER A 28 -12.98 -1.15 -3.21
CA SER A 28 -12.20 -0.48 -4.29
C SER A 28 -10.74 -0.12 -3.97
N VAL A 29 -10.22 -0.54 -2.82
CA VAL A 29 -8.87 -0.17 -2.35
C VAL A 29 -8.11 -1.39 -1.83
N SER A 30 -6.78 -1.27 -1.79
CA SER A 30 -5.92 -2.23 -1.10
C SER A 30 -5.96 -1.94 0.39
N VAL A 31 -5.96 -2.99 1.19
CA VAL A 31 -5.96 -2.92 2.66
C VAL A 31 -4.81 -3.75 3.17
N THR A 32 -3.94 -3.20 4.01
CA THR A 32 -2.89 -4.00 4.67
C THR A 32 -3.55 -4.90 5.71
N LEU A 33 -3.46 -6.21 5.54
CA LEU A 33 -3.96 -7.21 6.51
C LEU A 33 -2.89 -7.58 7.52
N ASP A 34 -1.65 -7.71 7.06
CA ASP A 34 -0.49 -8.08 7.88
C ASP A 34 0.75 -7.28 7.40
N PRO A 35 1.14 -6.22 8.12
CA PRO A 35 2.26 -5.36 7.71
C PRO A 35 3.61 -6.10 7.74
N VAL A 36 3.76 -7.13 8.59
CA VAL A 36 4.98 -7.93 8.68
C VAL A 36 5.14 -8.81 7.44
N LYS A 37 4.06 -9.49 7.03
CA LYS A 37 4.05 -10.26 5.77
C LYS A 37 4.23 -9.36 4.55
N ALA A 38 3.59 -8.19 4.54
CA ALA A 38 3.69 -7.22 3.45
C ALA A 38 5.05 -6.51 3.40
N LYS A 39 5.88 -6.63 4.44
CA LYS A 39 7.22 -6.02 4.55
C LYS A 39 7.19 -4.50 4.32
N VAL A 40 6.14 -3.85 4.81
CA VAL A 40 5.98 -2.39 4.73
C VAL A 40 5.74 -1.82 6.14
N PRO A 41 6.27 -0.63 6.45
CA PRO A 41 5.83 0.09 7.64
C PRO A 41 4.35 0.48 7.47
N GLY A 42 3.60 0.51 8.56
CA GLY A 42 2.16 0.71 8.51
C GLY A 42 1.40 -0.02 9.61
N SER A 43 0.14 0.35 9.77
CA SER A 43 -0.80 -0.39 10.60
C SER A 43 -1.57 -1.45 9.80
N ALA A 44 -1.88 -2.56 10.46
CA ALA A 44 -2.93 -3.44 9.95
C ALA A 44 -4.24 -2.66 9.87
N GLY A 45 -4.91 -2.73 8.71
CA GLY A 45 -6.12 -1.96 8.40
C GLY A 45 -5.85 -0.64 7.68
N ASP A 46 -4.60 -0.21 7.49
CA ASP A 46 -4.32 0.91 6.59
C ASP A 46 -4.78 0.57 5.16
N TYR A 47 -5.20 1.59 4.42
CA TYR A 47 -5.77 1.40 3.09
C TYR A 47 -5.39 2.52 2.13
N GLY A 48 -5.39 2.21 0.84
CA GLY A 48 -4.96 3.14 -0.18
C GLY A 48 -5.05 2.58 -1.59
N TRP A 49 -4.61 3.36 -2.55
CA TRP A 49 -4.46 2.90 -3.93
C TRP A 49 -3.41 3.69 -4.70
N GLY A 50 -2.74 3.00 -5.60
CA GLY A 50 -1.78 3.57 -6.54
C GLY A 50 -2.40 3.83 -7.92
N GLY A 51 -2.08 4.97 -8.54
CA GLY A 51 -2.47 5.28 -9.93
C GLY A 51 -1.34 5.04 -10.95
N ALA A 52 -1.69 4.92 -12.23
CA ALA A 52 -0.72 4.57 -13.28
C ALA A 52 0.48 5.54 -13.34
N ALA A 53 0.25 6.84 -13.15
CA ALA A 53 1.28 7.88 -13.23
C ALA A 53 2.14 8.03 -11.96
N SER A 54 2.46 6.91 -11.30
CA SER A 54 3.16 6.84 -9.99
C SER A 54 2.46 7.57 -8.83
N THR A 55 1.17 7.92 -8.98
CA THR A 55 0.40 8.52 -7.89
C THR A 55 0.08 7.49 -6.80
N ASN A 56 -0.15 7.96 -5.57
CA ASN A 56 -0.61 7.13 -4.46
C ASN A 56 -1.34 7.98 -3.42
N PHE A 57 -2.39 7.41 -2.81
CA PHE A 57 -2.93 7.90 -1.54
C PHE A 57 -2.97 6.75 -0.53
N THR A 58 -2.81 7.08 0.75
CA THR A 58 -2.90 6.14 1.87
C THR A 58 -3.56 6.82 3.06
N VAL A 59 -4.39 6.05 3.76
CA VAL A 59 -5.06 6.41 5.00
C VAL A 59 -4.71 5.35 6.04
N ASP A 60 -4.14 5.78 7.16
CA ASP A 60 -3.89 4.96 8.34
C ASP A 60 -4.70 5.53 9.51
N PRO A 61 -5.88 4.96 9.82
CA PRO A 61 -6.72 5.44 10.93
C PRO A 61 -6.09 5.27 12.30
N LYS A 62 -5.14 4.32 12.47
CA LYS A 62 -4.52 4.05 13.77
C LYS A 62 -3.46 5.10 14.10
N GLU A 63 -2.75 5.59 13.09
CA GLU A 63 -1.78 6.68 13.23
C GLU A 63 -2.41 8.06 12.97
N GLU A 64 -3.73 8.15 12.84
CA GLU A 64 -4.48 9.37 12.49
C GLU A 64 -3.91 10.11 11.26
N LEU A 65 -3.43 9.35 10.28
CA LEU A 65 -2.58 9.83 9.20
C LEU A 65 -3.24 9.65 7.83
N VAL A 66 -3.14 10.69 7.00
CA VAL A 66 -3.43 10.62 5.56
C VAL A 66 -2.27 11.26 4.79
N TYR A 67 -1.75 10.55 3.79
CA TYR A 67 -0.74 11.10 2.89
C TYR A 67 -1.02 10.74 1.44
N MET A 68 -0.58 11.62 0.53
CA MET A 68 -0.70 11.39 -0.91
C MET A 68 0.45 12.00 -1.68
N ILE A 69 0.78 11.40 -2.82
CA ILE A 69 1.75 11.91 -3.79
C ILE A 69 1.13 11.91 -5.19
N MET A 70 1.30 13.03 -5.89
CA MET A 70 0.73 13.29 -7.20
C MET A 70 1.84 13.58 -8.21
N THR A 71 2.37 12.52 -8.83
CA THR A 71 3.37 12.58 -9.89
C THR A 71 2.73 12.50 -11.28
N GLN A 72 3.54 12.69 -12.33
CA GLN A 72 3.18 12.48 -13.73
C GLN A 72 4.16 11.50 -14.41
N LEU A 73 4.63 10.48 -13.67
CA LEU A 73 5.65 9.55 -14.13
C LEU A 73 5.02 8.21 -14.54
N LEU A 74 5.29 7.77 -15.77
CA LEU A 74 4.83 6.48 -16.31
C LEU A 74 6.01 5.66 -16.84
N PRO A 75 5.99 4.32 -16.72
CA PRO A 75 5.05 3.51 -15.91
C PRO A 75 5.34 3.61 -14.40
N SER A 76 4.39 3.25 -13.54
CA SER A 76 4.57 3.38 -12.09
C SER A 76 5.73 2.55 -11.53
N SER A 77 6.12 1.48 -12.23
CA SER A 77 7.24 0.60 -11.90
C SER A 77 8.63 1.19 -12.21
N THR A 78 8.72 2.43 -12.70
CA THR A 78 10.01 3.07 -13.05
C THR A 78 10.89 3.25 -11.83
N TRP A 79 10.31 3.66 -10.70
CA TRP A 79 10.98 3.87 -9.43
C TRP A 79 10.07 3.38 -8.30
N PRO A 80 10.62 2.84 -7.19
CA PRO A 80 9.84 2.32 -6.07
C PRO A 80 9.34 3.47 -5.16
N LEU A 81 8.68 4.47 -5.74
CA LEU A 81 8.30 5.71 -5.04
C LEU A 81 7.34 5.45 -3.89
N ARG A 82 6.41 4.50 -4.05
CA ARG A 82 5.38 4.21 -3.05
C ARG A 82 5.94 3.62 -1.75
N PRO A 83 6.72 2.52 -1.78
CA PRO A 83 7.30 1.98 -0.55
C PRO A 83 8.33 2.93 0.08
N GLN A 84 9.10 3.66 -0.74
CA GLN A 84 10.04 4.66 -0.22
C GLN A 84 9.32 5.81 0.48
N LEU A 85 8.28 6.37 -0.13
CA LEU A 85 7.47 7.43 0.50
C LEU A 85 6.85 6.94 1.81
N LYS A 86 6.26 5.73 1.82
CA LYS A 86 5.66 5.16 3.03
C LYS A 86 6.70 5.04 4.15
N GLN A 87 7.90 4.55 3.84
CA GLN A 87 9.00 4.47 4.81
C GLN A 87 9.38 5.84 5.36
N LEU A 88 9.55 6.85 4.51
CA LEU A 88 9.92 8.21 4.94
C LEU A 88 8.83 8.86 5.81
N VAL A 89 7.55 8.69 5.43
CA VAL A 89 6.42 9.22 6.20
C VAL A 89 6.38 8.58 7.59
N PHE A 90 6.46 7.26 7.69
CA PHE A 90 6.45 6.57 9.00
C PHE A 90 7.67 6.89 9.86
N GLN A 91 8.84 7.10 9.26
CA GLN A 91 10.03 7.55 9.99
C GLN A 91 9.93 9.00 10.52
N SER A 92 9.03 9.80 9.94
CA SER A 92 8.81 11.20 10.35
C SER A 92 7.79 11.36 11.48
N LEU A 93 7.05 10.30 11.82
CA LEU A 93 6.18 10.29 12.98
C LEU A 93 7.04 10.38 14.24
N ILE A 94 6.70 11.32 15.11
CA ILE A 94 7.33 11.51 16.42
C ILE A 94 6.24 11.19 17.44
N ASP A 95 6.47 10.13 18.22
CA ASP A 95 5.63 9.76 19.35
C ASP A 95 6.09 10.46 20.64
#